data_AF-A0A2H1V932-F1
#
_entry.id   AF-A0A2H1V932-F1
#
_cell.length_a   1.000
_cell.length_b   1.000
_cell.length_c   1.000
_cell.angle_alpha   90.00
_cell.angle_beta   90.00
_cell.angle_gamma   90.00
#
_symmetry.space_group_name_H-M   'P 1'
#
loop_
_entity.id
_entity.type
_entity.pdbx_description
1 polymer ?
#
loop_
_entity_poly.entity_id
_entity_poly.type
_entity_poly.pdbx_seq_one_letter_code
_entity_poly.pdbx_strand_id
1 'polypeptide(L)'
;MLRPAQTRWLSLLAVVERILEQWEALKLYFDDKWLEDHECREIHTALRDPIQKAYFYFLSWMLPKFTRTNAYFQSENTVLLEMHLKMQELYRELLLLIMPSSYVNNTPLDSIDPTDERKHIRPEDIYLGLGVQKQLSLPEVIADVNSVKQLRENCKRFIVQAAVGIRKRYSLDDKLFIAVSNFNNENCMFATEKRQTSLASTFNLLPRISPKKLDVQQILDDEWRYFPNYIAQNKCDLDVNDPLDVFWHKVSEIKTKEDSRSVGPFYNLAHFMLGMLSLPHSNADCERIFSHITDLKTKKRNQLSTKSIAGNLYAATH
;
A
#
# COMPACT_ATOMS: atom_id res chain seq x y z
N MET A 1 16.48 1.73 -12.08
CA MET A 1 17.17 0.87 -11.10
C MET A 1 16.23 0.68 -9.93
N LEU A 2 15.63 -0.50 -9.78
CA LEU A 2 14.73 -0.81 -8.66
C LEU A 2 15.56 -0.82 -7.37
N ARG A 3 15.09 -0.14 -6.32
CA ARG A 3 15.75 -0.10 -5.01
C ARG A 3 14.81 -0.74 -3.99
N PRO A 4 15.29 -1.67 -3.14
CA PRO A 4 14.50 -2.18 -2.04
C PRO A 4 14.03 -1.04 -1.14
N ALA A 5 12.84 -1.17 -0.56
CA ALA A 5 12.41 -0.26 0.50
C ALA A 5 13.40 -0.36 1.66
N GLN A 6 14.00 0.77 2.05
CA GLN A 6 14.99 0.82 3.14
C GLN A 6 14.36 0.46 4.50
N THR A 7 13.09 0.80 4.69
CA THR A 7 12.34 0.50 5.91
C THR A 7 11.44 -0.71 5.69
N ARG A 8 11.77 -1.83 6.34
CA ARG A 8 10.96 -3.06 6.30
C ARG A 8 9.90 -3.04 7.39
N TRP A 9 8.82 -2.30 7.16
CA TRP A 9 7.74 -2.10 8.13
C TRP A 9 7.14 -3.42 8.66
N LEU A 10 6.94 -4.42 7.79
CA LEU A 10 6.41 -5.73 8.17
C LEU A 10 7.33 -6.46 9.16
N SER A 11 8.62 -6.51 8.86
CA SER A 11 9.62 -7.11 9.76
C SER A 11 9.74 -6.35 11.07
N LEU A 12 9.70 -5.02 11.02
CA LEU A 12 9.77 -4.19 12.22
C LEU A 12 8.57 -4.42 13.16
N LEU A 13 7.36 -4.52 12.62
CA LEU A 13 6.16 -4.83 13.41
C LEU A 13 6.31 -6.17 14.12
N ALA A 14 6.70 -7.22 13.38
CA ALA A 14 6.89 -8.56 13.96
C ALA A 14 7.93 -8.57 15.10
N VAL A 15 9.01 -7.81 14.97
CA VAL A 15 10.03 -7.66 16.02
C VAL A 15 9.46 -6.93 17.24
N VAL A 16 8.75 -5.81 17.03
CA VAL A 16 8.13 -5.03 18.11
C VAL A 16 7.12 -5.87 18.89
N GLU A 17 6.26 -6.60 18.19
CA GLU A 17 5.27 -7.48 18.82
C GLU A 17 5.94 -8.60 19.62
N ARG A 18 6.98 -9.24 19.06
CA ARG A 18 7.73 -10.28 19.77
C ARG A 18 8.44 -9.76 21.01
N ILE A 19 9.02 -8.55 20.95
CA ILE A 19 9.65 -7.91 22.12
C ILE A 19 8.62 -7.63 23.20
N LEU A 20 7.44 -7.13 22.84
CA LEU A 20 6.36 -6.89 23.80
C LEU A 20 5.81 -8.19 24.41
N GLU A 21 5.64 -9.23 23.60
CA GLU A 21 5.21 -10.56 24.04
C GLU A 21 6.18 -11.15 25.07
N GLN A 22 7.48 -11.03 24.82
CA GLN A 22 8.54 -11.58 25.65
C GLN A 22 9.10 -10.59 26.67
N TRP A 23 8.43 -9.44 26.90
CA TRP A 23 9.00 -8.32 27.67
C TRP A 23 9.47 -8.74 29.06
N GLU A 24 8.64 -9.46 29.82
CA GLU A 24 8.98 -9.88 31.18
C GLU A 24 10.06 -10.98 31.18
N ALA A 25 10.04 -11.88 30.21
CA ALA A 25 11.07 -12.91 30.06
C ALA A 25 12.43 -12.30 29.70
N LEU A 26 12.46 -11.31 28.80
CA LEU A 26 13.65 -10.56 28.45
C LEU A 26 14.17 -9.79 29.66
N LYS A 27 13.29 -9.12 30.42
CA LYS A 27 13.68 -8.43 31.64
C LYS A 27 14.37 -9.37 32.64
N LEU A 28 13.79 -10.54 32.89
CA LEU A 28 14.40 -11.55 33.77
C LEU A 28 15.73 -12.10 33.21
N TYR A 29 15.82 -12.34 31.91
CA TYR A 29 17.04 -12.82 31.27
C TYR A 29 18.19 -11.82 31.45
N PHE A 30 17.94 -10.54 31.20
CA PHE A 30 18.97 -9.52 31.35
C PHE A 30 19.30 -9.22 32.83
N ASP A 31 18.45 -9.60 33.78
CA ASP A 31 18.76 -9.52 35.22
C ASP A 31 19.85 -10.48 35.66
N ASP A 32 19.97 -11.62 35.00
CA ASP A 32 21.06 -12.56 35.22
C ASP A 32 22.34 -12.09 34.52
N LYS A 33 22.20 -11.40 33.38
CA LYS A 33 23.32 -11.08 32.47
C LYS A 33 23.95 -9.69 32.61
N TRP A 34 23.32 -8.76 33.32
CA TRP A 34 23.81 -7.37 33.38
C TRP A 34 25.21 -7.20 34.02
N LEU A 35 25.68 -8.16 34.82
CA LEU A 35 27.01 -8.14 35.45
C LEU A 35 28.12 -8.64 34.50
N GLU A 36 27.77 -9.41 33.47
CA GLU A 36 28.72 -10.13 32.62
C GLU A 36 29.15 -9.30 31.39
N ASP A 37 28.30 -8.39 30.89
CA ASP A 37 28.53 -7.65 29.65
C ASP A 37 28.05 -6.19 29.75
N HIS A 38 28.85 -5.25 29.22
CA HIS A 38 28.48 -3.85 29.10
C HIS A 38 27.30 -3.63 28.15
N GLU A 39 27.22 -4.36 27.03
CA GLU A 39 26.13 -4.22 26.05
C GLU A 39 24.78 -4.67 26.64
N CYS A 40 24.81 -5.66 27.54
CA CYS A 40 23.63 -6.11 28.29
C CYS A 40 23.10 -5.05 29.27
N ARG A 41 23.93 -4.11 29.75
CA ARG A 41 23.49 -3.07 30.70
C ARG A 41 22.57 -2.03 30.06
N GLU A 42 22.83 -1.67 28.81
CA GLU A 42 21.96 -0.72 28.07
C GLU A 42 20.58 -1.33 27.84
N ILE A 43 20.53 -2.60 27.40
CA ILE A 43 19.27 -3.33 27.18
C ILE A 43 18.53 -3.55 28.51
N HIS A 44 19.25 -3.92 29.57
CA HIS A 44 18.70 -4.08 30.91
C HIS A 44 18.04 -2.81 31.44
N THR A 45 18.70 -1.66 31.23
CA THR A 45 18.18 -0.34 31.61
C THR A 45 16.95 0.00 30.78
N ALA A 46 17.00 -0.20 29.46
CA ALA A 46 15.89 0.08 28.55
C ALA A 46 14.65 -0.79 28.84
N LEU A 47 14.80 -2.07 29.19
CA LEU A 47 13.68 -2.96 29.54
C LEU A 47 13.02 -2.62 30.88
N ARG A 48 13.73 -1.86 31.73
CA ARG A 48 13.21 -1.33 33.01
C ARG A 48 12.56 0.02 32.89
N ASP A 49 12.86 0.76 31.84
CA ASP A 49 12.26 2.07 31.62
C ASP A 49 10.80 1.92 31.16
N PRO A 50 9.82 2.33 31.99
CA PRO A 50 8.42 2.27 31.61
C PRO A 50 8.09 3.19 30.42
N ILE A 51 8.86 4.25 30.16
CA ILE A 51 8.70 5.13 28.99
C ILE A 51 9.13 4.40 27.73
N GLN A 52 10.22 3.64 27.77
CA GLN A 52 10.63 2.79 26.66
C GLN A 52 9.55 1.75 26.33
N LYS A 53 8.97 1.09 27.35
CA LYS A 53 7.85 0.15 27.15
C LYS A 53 6.63 0.85 26.52
N ALA A 54 6.32 2.08 26.95
CA ALA A 54 5.27 2.90 26.35
C ALA A 54 5.55 3.15 24.86
N TYR A 55 6.79 3.47 24.49
CA TYR A 55 7.15 3.69 23.09
C TYR A 55 7.01 2.41 22.24
N PHE A 56 7.35 1.23 22.77
CA PHE A 56 7.07 -0.03 22.08
C PHE A 56 5.57 -0.27 21.88
N TYR A 57 4.72 0.06 22.87
CA TYR A 57 3.27 0.02 22.68
C TYR A 57 2.78 1.00 21.61
N PHE A 58 3.35 2.20 21.55
CA PHE A 58 3.09 3.15 20.47
C PHE A 58 3.44 2.53 19.10
N LEU A 59 4.62 1.95 18.95
CA LEU A 59 5.04 1.30 17.72
C LEU A 59 4.10 0.14 17.35
N SER A 60 3.76 -0.73 18.29
CA SER A 60 2.83 -1.84 18.05
C SER A 60 1.46 -1.36 17.57
N TRP A 61 0.98 -0.21 18.03
CA TRP A 61 -0.27 0.40 17.58
C TRP A 61 -0.15 1.17 16.25
N MET A 62 0.98 1.85 16.03
CA MET A 62 1.20 2.77 14.91
C MET A 62 1.62 2.05 13.63
N LEU A 63 2.52 1.07 13.75
CA LEU A 63 3.07 0.31 12.63
C LEU A 63 2.01 -0.43 11.78
N PRO A 64 0.93 -1.01 12.35
CA PRO A 64 -0.15 -1.63 11.60
C PRO A 64 -0.79 -0.75 10.52
N LYS A 65 -0.77 0.58 10.68
CA LYS A 65 -1.31 1.51 9.67
C LYS A 65 -0.52 1.44 8.36
N PHE A 66 0.80 1.31 8.46
CA PHE A 66 1.68 1.15 7.30
C PHE A 66 1.71 -0.29 6.78
N THR A 67 1.78 -1.27 7.68
CA THR A 67 1.93 -2.67 7.26
C THR A 67 0.68 -3.20 6.57
N ARG A 68 -0.52 -2.74 6.92
CA ARG A 68 -1.76 -3.07 6.19
C ARG A 68 -1.72 -2.58 4.75
N THR A 69 -1.41 -1.30 4.54
CA THR A 69 -1.29 -0.72 3.19
C THR A 69 -0.19 -1.40 2.39
N ASN A 70 0.97 -1.67 3.01
CA ASN A 70 2.06 -2.37 2.35
C ASN A 70 1.69 -3.82 1.99
N ALA A 71 1.07 -4.56 2.90
CA ALA A 71 0.64 -5.95 2.64
C ALA A 71 -0.40 -6.00 1.51
N TYR A 72 -1.33 -5.03 1.48
CA TYR A 72 -2.29 -4.90 0.39
C TYR A 72 -1.60 -4.68 -0.97
N PHE A 73 -0.63 -3.77 -1.05
CA PHE A 73 0.16 -3.55 -2.27
C PHE A 73 1.15 -4.68 -2.59
N GLN A 74 1.40 -5.58 -1.66
CA GLN A 74 2.20 -6.78 -1.86
C GLN A 74 1.35 -8.03 -2.13
N SER A 75 0.03 -7.88 -2.27
CA SER A 75 -0.86 -8.97 -2.68
C SER A 75 -0.63 -9.37 -4.14
N GLU A 76 -1.26 -10.48 -4.54
CA GLU A 76 -1.21 -10.99 -5.93
C GLU A 76 -2.29 -10.37 -6.81
N ASN A 77 -3.16 -9.54 -6.23
CA ASN A 77 -4.28 -8.93 -6.93
C ASN A 77 -3.84 -7.69 -7.72
N THR A 78 -4.59 -7.35 -8.76
CA THR A 78 -4.43 -6.09 -9.49
C THR A 78 -4.92 -4.91 -8.65
N VAL A 79 -4.02 -4.29 -7.87
CA VAL A 79 -4.36 -3.20 -6.93
C VAL A 79 -4.17 -1.78 -7.47
N LEU A 80 -3.79 -1.66 -8.75
CA LEU A 80 -3.46 -0.38 -9.41
C LEU A 80 -4.54 0.70 -9.20
N LEU A 81 -5.81 0.32 -9.30
CA LEU A 81 -6.94 1.25 -9.22
C LEU A 81 -7.19 1.74 -7.80
N GLU A 82 -6.89 0.93 -6.80
CA GLU A 82 -7.11 1.24 -5.39
C GLU A 82 -5.92 1.98 -4.77
N MET A 83 -4.77 1.98 -5.44
CA MET A 83 -3.54 2.56 -4.91
C MET A 83 -3.71 4.03 -4.52
N HIS A 84 -4.38 4.82 -5.36
CA HIS A 84 -4.59 6.24 -5.06
C HIS A 84 -5.43 6.45 -3.81
N LEU A 85 -6.55 5.74 -3.72
CA LEU A 85 -7.46 5.81 -2.58
C LEU A 85 -6.75 5.36 -1.30
N LYS A 86 -6.05 4.22 -1.32
CA LYS A 86 -5.34 3.66 -0.16
C LYS A 86 -4.23 4.57 0.35
N MET A 87 -3.50 5.23 -0.55
CA MET A 87 -2.47 6.21 -0.16
C MET A 87 -3.07 7.47 0.46
N GLN A 88 -4.20 7.97 -0.09
CA GLN A 88 -4.93 9.09 0.50
C GLN A 88 -5.52 8.75 1.87
N GLU A 89 -6.10 7.56 2.03
CA GLU A 89 -6.62 7.04 3.30
C GLU A 89 -5.53 7.00 4.37
N LEU A 90 -4.38 6.39 4.07
CA LEU A 90 -3.26 6.33 4.99
C LEU A 90 -2.76 7.73 5.36
N TYR A 91 -2.55 8.60 4.37
CA TYR A 91 -2.07 9.96 4.63
C TYR A 91 -3.05 10.76 5.48
N ARG A 92 -4.36 10.70 5.17
CA ARG A 92 -5.42 11.33 5.96
C ARG A 92 -5.46 10.79 7.38
N GLU A 93 -5.33 9.48 7.56
CA GLU A 93 -5.29 8.85 8.88
C GLU A 93 -4.14 9.41 9.74
N LEU A 94 -2.94 9.58 9.16
CA LEU A 94 -1.81 10.19 9.88
C LEU A 94 -2.08 11.65 10.26
N LEU A 95 -2.63 12.44 9.34
CA LEU A 95 -2.93 13.85 9.59
C LEU A 95 -3.96 14.02 10.72
N LEU A 96 -5.00 13.19 10.73
CA LEU A 96 -6.05 13.22 11.76
C LEU A 96 -5.54 12.90 13.18
N LEU A 97 -4.35 12.31 13.32
CA LEU A 97 -3.71 12.11 14.63
C LEU A 97 -3.03 13.37 15.17
N ILE A 98 -2.60 14.28 14.29
CA ILE A 98 -1.77 15.44 14.66
C ILE A 98 -2.44 16.78 14.38
N MET A 99 -3.53 16.82 13.61
CA MET A 99 -4.24 18.03 13.22
C MET A 99 -5.75 17.90 13.50
N PRO A 100 -6.47 19.02 13.74
CA PRO A 100 -7.91 19.00 13.92
C PRO A 100 -8.64 18.41 12.70
N SER A 101 -9.63 17.54 12.95
CA SER A 101 -10.44 16.93 11.87
C SER A 101 -11.14 17.95 10.99
N SER A 102 -11.55 19.09 11.56
CA SER A 102 -12.16 20.20 10.81
C SER A 102 -11.21 20.81 9.78
N TYR A 103 -9.91 20.85 10.06
CA TYR A 103 -8.91 21.34 9.11
C TYR A 103 -8.64 20.30 8.01
N VAL A 104 -8.39 19.04 8.40
CA VAL A 104 -8.04 17.97 7.45
C VAL A 104 -9.18 17.62 6.50
N ASN A 105 -10.44 17.70 6.95
CA ASN A 105 -11.59 17.37 6.10
C ASN A 105 -12.01 18.50 5.17
N ASN A 106 -11.68 19.76 5.49
CA ASN A 106 -12.05 20.93 4.68
C ASN A 106 -10.89 21.45 3.80
N THR A 107 -9.74 20.78 3.82
CA THR A 107 -8.55 21.18 3.06
C THR A 107 -8.17 20.07 2.07
N PRO A 108 -7.88 20.40 0.79
CA PRO A 108 -7.34 19.42 -0.16
C PRO A 108 -6.08 18.74 0.39
N LEU A 109 -6.03 17.40 0.38
CA LEU A 109 -4.96 16.64 1.06
C LEU A 109 -3.56 16.98 0.56
N ASP A 110 -3.40 17.24 -0.73
CA ASP A 110 -2.16 17.64 -1.40
C ASP A 110 -1.60 18.97 -0.87
N SER A 111 -2.49 19.87 -0.45
CA SER A 111 -2.15 21.20 0.06
C SER A 111 -1.79 21.23 1.55
N ILE A 112 -2.08 20.16 2.30
CA ILE A 112 -1.79 20.10 3.74
C ILE A 112 -0.30 19.86 3.96
N ASP A 113 0.36 20.77 4.67
CA ASP A 113 1.74 20.62 5.13
C ASP A 113 1.79 19.96 6.53
N PRO A 114 2.23 18.68 6.65
CA PRO A 114 2.30 17.98 7.93
C PRO A 114 3.35 18.55 8.88
N THR A 115 4.17 19.52 8.45
CA THR A 115 5.19 20.17 9.28
C THR A 115 4.74 21.51 9.86
N ASP A 116 3.56 22.03 9.47
CA ASP A 116 3.03 23.28 10.01
C ASP A 116 2.51 23.09 11.45
N GLU A 117 3.41 23.33 12.42
CA GLU A 117 3.11 23.19 13.84
C GLU A 117 1.97 24.10 14.33
N ARG A 118 1.65 25.18 13.60
CA ARG A 118 0.54 26.09 13.95
C ARG A 118 -0.82 25.43 13.75
N LYS A 119 -0.88 24.38 12.93
CA LYS A 119 -2.08 23.58 12.64
C LYS A 119 -2.15 22.31 13.48
N HIS A 120 -1.13 22.03 14.29
CA HIS A 120 -1.10 20.83 15.12
C HIS A 120 -1.97 20.97 16.37
N ILE A 121 -2.57 19.86 16.79
CA ILE A 121 -3.13 19.75 18.14
C ILE A 121 -2.00 19.66 19.16
N ARG A 122 -2.33 19.88 20.44
CA ARG A 122 -1.35 19.81 21.51
C ARG A 122 -0.88 18.35 21.69
N PRO A 123 0.42 18.10 21.99
CA PRO A 123 0.95 16.75 22.19
C PRO A 123 0.20 15.92 23.23
N GLU A 124 -0.41 16.57 24.22
CA GLU A 124 -1.21 15.95 25.27
C GLU A 124 -2.53 15.38 24.73
N ASP A 125 -3.09 16.01 23.69
CA ASP A 125 -4.35 15.63 23.05
C ASP A 125 -4.15 14.57 21.95
N ILE A 126 -2.91 14.29 21.55
CA ILE A 126 -2.61 13.25 20.55
C ILE A 126 -2.93 11.88 21.13
N TYR A 127 -3.77 11.13 20.41
CA TYR A 127 -4.06 9.73 20.73
C TYR A 127 -2.90 8.83 20.28
N LEU A 128 -2.31 8.10 21.24
CA LEU A 128 -1.12 7.26 21.03
C LEU A 128 -1.40 5.75 21.18
N GLY A 129 -2.67 5.37 21.29
CA GLY A 129 -3.09 3.98 21.51
C GLY A 129 -3.27 3.59 22.99
N LEU A 130 -4.08 2.55 23.21
CA LEU A 130 -4.45 2.09 24.56
C LEU A 130 -3.26 1.58 25.38
N GLY A 131 -2.28 0.93 24.74
CA GLY A 131 -1.09 0.43 25.44
C GLY A 131 -0.27 1.55 26.06
N VAL A 132 -0.10 2.66 25.32
CA VAL A 132 0.55 3.87 25.83
C VAL A 132 -0.26 4.46 26.98
N GLN A 133 -1.59 4.57 26.84
CA GLN A 133 -2.44 5.12 27.90
C GLN A 133 -2.35 4.31 29.21
N LYS A 134 -2.32 2.98 29.12
CA LYS A 134 -2.11 2.10 30.28
C LYS A 134 -0.76 2.38 30.94
N GLN A 135 0.30 2.49 30.15
CA GLN A 135 1.65 2.76 30.68
C GLN A 135 1.73 4.16 31.32
N LEU A 136 1.09 5.16 30.72
CA LEU A 136 1.02 6.53 31.25
C LEU A 136 0.15 6.66 32.52
N SER A 137 -0.66 5.65 32.84
CA SER A 137 -1.48 5.62 34.07
C SER A 137 -0.74 5.07 35.29
N LEU A 138 0.49 4.56 35.11
CA LEU A 138 1.29 4.01 36.20
C LEU A 138 1.84 5.14 37.09
N PRO A 139 1.78 5.01 38.44
CA PRO A 139 2.21 6.06 39.36
C PRO A 139 3.66 6.54 39.12
N GLU A 140 4.57 5.61 38.84
CA GLU A 140 5.98 5.89 38.58
C GLU A 140 6.20 6.66 37.26
N VAL A 141 5.29 6.52 36.30
CA VAL A 141 5.34 7.24 35.02
C VAL A 141 4.71 8.61 35.13
N ILE A 142 3.58 8.71 35.84
CA ILE A 142 2.88 9.99 36.09
C ILE A 142 3.81 10.97 36.81
N ALA A 143 4.63 10.47 37.75
CA ALA A 143 5.59 11.29 38.48
C ALA A 143 6.68 11.90 37.58
N ASP A 144 7.05 11.24 36.48
CA ASP A 144 8.05 11.73 35.53
C ASP A 144 7.43 12.53 34.37
N VAL A 145 6.98 13.74 34.71
CA VAL A 145 6.33 14.67 33.77
C VAL A 145 7.20 14.98 32.56
N ASN A 146 8.53 15.08 32.74
CA ASN A 146 9.45 15.45 31.66
C ASN A 146 9.58 14.31 30.64
N SER A 147 9.77 13.07 31.10
CA SER A 147 9.89 11.94 30.18
C SER A 147 8.57 11.63 29.48
N VAL A 148 7.43 11.81 30.15
CA VAL A 148 6.11 11.69 29.50
C VAL A 148 5.92 12.74 28.40
N LYS A 149 6.32 14.00 28.64
CA LYS A 149 6.29 15.05 27.61
C LYS A 149 7.19 14.69 26.44
N GLN A 150 8.42 14.22 26.71
CA GLN A 150 9.36 13.82 25.68
C GLN A 150 8.85 12.64 24.84
N LEU A 151 8.21 11.65 25.46
CA LEU A 151 7.57 10.53 24.77
C LEU A 151 6.52 11.03 23.77
N ARG A 152 5.62 11.93 24.21
CA ARG A 152 4.57 12.49 23.36
C ARG A 152 5.15 13.24 22.16
N GLU A 153 6.18 14.04 22.38
CA GLU A 153 6.89 14.75 21.30
C GLU A 153 7.57 13.79 20.32
N ASN A 154 8.18 12.72 20.82
CA ASN A 154 8.80 11.70 19.97
C ASN A 154 7.76 10.97 19.11
N CYS A 155 6.61 10.61 19.69
CA CYS A 155 5.52 9.99 18.95
C CYS A 155 4.91 10.94 17.91
N LYS A 156 4.67 12.21 18.26
CA LYS A 156 4.22 13.25 17.32
C LYS A 156 5.20 13.38 16.16
N ARG A 157 6.50 13.49 16.46
CA ARG A 157 7.57 13.60 15.45
C ARG A 157 7.60 12.40 14.52
N PHE A 158 7.41 11.19 15.05
CA PHE A 158 7.30 9.98 14.23
C PHE A 158 6.14 10.10 13.23
N ILE A 159 4.94 10.50 13.68
CA ILE A 159 3.76 10.63 12.81
C ILE A 159 3.99 11.69 11.72
N VAL A 160 4.54 12.86 12.10
CA VAL A 160 4.89 13.95 11.17
C VAL A 160 5.88 13.44 10.11
N GLN A 161 6.97 12.79 10.53
CA GLN A 161 7.99 12.28 9.60
C GLN A 161 7.45 11.18 8.70
N ALA A 162 6.51 10.36 9.18
CA ALA A 162 5.84 9.38 8.35
C ALA A 162 4.98 10.05 7.26
N ALA A 163 4.21 11.08 7.62
CA ALA A 163 3.41 11.87 6.67
C ALA A 163 4.29 12.58 5.62
N VAL A 164 5.41 13.19 6.05
CA VAL A 164 6.43 13.77 5.15
C VAL A 164 7.00 12.71 4.22
N GLY A 165 7.31 11.52 4.75
CA GLY A 165 7.82 10.39 3.99
C GLY A 165 6.87 9.91 2.90
N ILE A 166 5.55 9.98 3.11
CA ILE A 166 4.53 9.69 2.10
C ILE A 166 4.57 10.76 1.00
N ARG A 167 4.45 12.06 1.34
CA ARG A 167 4.46 13.16 0.35
C ARG A 167 5.71 13.17 -0.53
N LYS A 168 6.86 12.79 0.04
CA LYS A 168 8.12 12.73 -0.70
C LYS A 168 8.15 11.64 -1.78
N ARG A 169 7.39 10.56 -1.60
CA ARG A 169 7.44 9.36 -2.45
C ARG A 169 6.19 9.17 -3.31
N TYR A 170 5.09 9.81 -2.95
CA TYR A 170 3.80 9.66 -3.61
C TYR A 170 3.13 11.02 -3.83
N SER A 171 2.70 11.29 -5.05
CA SER A 171 1.95 12.51 -5.39
C SER A 171 0.47 12.31 -5.10
N LEU A 172 -0.07 13.09 -4.19
CA LEU A 172 -1.50 13.03 -3.82
C LEU A 172 -2.42 13.65 -4.88
N ASP A 173 -1.86 14.37 -5.84
CA ASP A 173 -2.50 15.01 -6.99
C ASP A 173 -2.18 14.31 -8.33
N ASP A 174 -1.69 13.07 -8.28
CA ASP A 174 -1.30 12.33 -9.49
C ASP A 174 -2.49 12.09 -10.42
N LYS A 175 -2.53 12.86 -11.51
CA LYS A 175 -3.61 12.81 -12.51
C LYS A 175 -3.78 11.43 -13.13
N LEU A 176 -2.71 10.66 -13.29
CA LEU A 176 -2.79 9.32 -13.87
C LEU A 176 -3.52 8.39 -12.91
N PHE A 177 -3.07 8.28 -11.66
CA PHE A 177 -3.71 7.36 -10.71
C PHE A 177 -5.12 7.79 -10.34
N ILE A 178 -5.41 9.10 -10.33
CA ILE A 178 -6.78 9.61 -10.20
C ILE A 178 -7.64 9.12 -11.38
N ALA A 179 -7.18 9.29 -12.63
CA ALA A 179 -7.92 8.83 -13.79
C ALA A 179 -8.11 7.30 -13.80
N VAL A 180 -7.06 6.55 -13.46
CA VAL A 180 -7.09 5.08 -13.45
C VAL A 180 -8.07 4.55 -12.42
N SER A 181 -8.17 5.18 -11.25
CA SER A 181 -9.08 4.74 -10.17
C SER A 181 -10.56 4.68 -10.56
N ASN A 182 -10.96 5.37 -11.64
CA ASN A 182 -12.33 5.35 -12.14
C ASN A 182 -12.66 4.13 -13.02
N PHE A 183 -11.69 3.30 -13.42
CA PHE A 183 -11.91 2.13 -14.28
C PHE A 183 -12.29 0.84 -13.53
N ASN A 184 -12.93 0.95 -12.37
CA ASN A 184 -13.45 -0.24 -11.68
C ASN A 184 -14.60 -0.87 -12.48
N ASN A 185 -14.92 -2.15 -12.23
CA ASN A 185 -15.92 -2.89 -12.98
C ASN A 185 -17.28 -2.17 -13.01
N GLU A 186 -17.71 -1.63 -11.87
CA GLU A 186 -19.00 -0.93 -11.74
C GLU A 186 -19.08 0.28 -12.66
N ASN A 187 -18.09 1.17 -12.62
CA ASN A 187 -18.02 2.35 -13.48
C ASN A 187 -17.84 1.99 -14.97
N CYS A 188 -17.23 0.83 -15.27
CA CYS A 188 -17.05 0.40 -16.65
C CYS A 188 -18.35 -0.16 -17.23
N MET A 189 -19.07 -0.98 -16.46
CA MET A 189 -20.30 -1.66 -16.87
C MET A 189 -21.51 -0.73 -16.89
N PHE A 190 -21.59 0.22 -15.95
CA PHE A 190 -22.76 1.06 -15.77
C PHE A 190 -22.46 2.52 -16.15
N ALA A 191 -23.47 3.22 -16.67
CA ALA A 191 -23.39 4.64 -16.97
C ALA A 191 -23.44 5.49 -15.69
N THR A 192 -22.42 5.36 -14.84
CA THR A 192 -22.29 6.12 -13.59
C THR A 192 -21.76 7.53 -13.86
N GLU A 193 -21.98 8.46 -12.92
CA GLU A 193 -21.45 9.83 -13.01
C GLU A 193 -19.91 9.89 -13.02
N LYS A 194 -19.25 8.85 -12.48
CA LYS A 194 -17.79 8.75 -12.42
C LYS A 194 -17.18 8.19 -13.71
N ARG A 195 -18.00 7.62 -14.60
CA ARG A 195 -17.55 7.03 -15.84
C ARG A 195 -17.12 8.12 -16.82
N GLN A 196 -15.92 8.00 -17.36
CA GLN A 196 -15.44 8.89 -18.41
C GLN A 196 -16.28 8.71 -19.69
N THR A 197 -16.68 9.81 -20.32
CA THR A 197 -17.43 9.77 -21.58
C THR A 197 -16.56 9.32 -22.75
N SER A 198 -15.25 9.60 -22.69
CA SER A 198 -14.26 9.24 -23.69
C SER A 198 -12.91 8.90 -23.04
N LEU A 199 -12.14 8.03 -23.69
CA LEU A 199 -10.78 7.65 -23.32
C LEU A 199 -9.72 8.65 -23.80
N ALA A 200 -10.08 9.73 -24.51
CA ALA A 200 -9.14 10.69 -25.08
C ALA A 200 -8.18 11.31 -24.03
N SER A 201 -8.67 11.66 -22.84
CA SER A 201 -7.83 12.16 -21.75
C SER A 201 -6.87 11.08 -21.25
N THR A 202 -7.34 9.85 -21.12
CA THR A 202 -6.56 8.68 -20.72
C THR A 202 -5.46 8.36 -21.75
N PHE A 203 -5.69 8.59 -23.04
CA PHE A 203 -4.66 8.41 -24.06
C PHE A 203 -3.46 9.35 -23.89
N ASN A 204 -3.72 10.57 -23.44
CA ASN A 204 -2.66 11.55 -23.14
C ASN A 204 -1.88 11.17 -21.88
N LEU A 205 -2.54 10.55 -20.89
CA LEU A 205 -1.91 10.11 -19.65
C LEU A 205 -1.11 8.80 -19.83
N LEU A 206 -1.50 7.96 -20.79
CA LEU A 206 -0.93 6.63 -21.02
C LEU A 206 -0.37 6.45 -22.44
N PRO A 207 0.48 7.38 -22.94
CA PRO A 207 0.86 7.42 -24.34
C PRO A 207 1.62 6.19 -24.82
N ARG A 208 2.20 5.39 -23.91
CA ARG A 208 2.95 4.17 -24.27
C ARG A 208 2.05 3.00 -24.67
N ILE A 209 0.89 2.87 -24.02
CA ILE A 209 -0.07 1.79 -24.30
C ILE A 209 -1.17 2.25 -25.26
N SER A 210 -1.39 3.56 -25.38
CA SER A 210 -2.41 4.11 -26.25
C SER A 210 -2.06 3.96 -27.74
N PRO A 211 -3.05 3.66 -28.59
CA PRO A 211 -2.85 3.63 -30.03
C PRO A 211 -2.33 4.97 -30.55
N LYS A 212 -1.43 4.94 -31.53
CA LYS A 212 -0.80 6.15 -32.10
C LYS A 212 -1.59 6.78 -33.22
N LYS A 213 -2.40 5.98 -33.93
CA LYS A 213 -3.20 6.46 -35.06
C LYS A 213 -4.61 6.80 -34.60
N LEU A 214 -5.15 7.90 -35.12
CA LEU A 214 -6.45 8.44 -34.72
C LEU A 214 -7.62 7.49 -35.05
N ASP A 215 -7.55 6.80 -36.18
CA ASP A 215 -8.52 5.77 -36.59
C ASP A 215 -8.62 4.65 -35.54
N VAL A 216 -7.49 4.16 -35.03
CA VAL A 216 -7.48 3.11 -34.00
C VAL A 216 -7.93 3.67 -32.64
N GLN A 217 -7.56 4.91 -32.30
CA GLN A 217 -8.09 5.57 -31.10
C GLN A 217 -9.61 5.72 -31.15
N GLN A 218 -10.17 6.08 -32.30
CA GLN A 218 -11.61 6.23 -32.49
C GLN A 218 -12.33 4.89 -32.32
N ILE A 219 -11.82 3.81 -32.90
CA ILE A 219 -12.37 2.45 -32.72
C ILE A 219 -12.41 2.08 -31.23
N LEU A 220 -11.30 2.28 -30.52
CA LEU A 220 -11.21 2.00 -29.08
C LEU A 220 -12.18 2.86 -28.25
N ASP A 221 -12.32 4.14 -28.58
CA ASP A 221 -13.26 5.04 -27.90
C ASP A 221 -14.73 4.68 -28.18
N ASP A 222 -15.04 4.25 -29.41
CA ASP A 222 -16.38 3.79 -29.79
C ASP A 222 -16.74 2.48 -29.06
N GLU A 223 -15.78 1.54 -28.97
CA GLU A 223 -15.92 0.33 -28.15
C GLU A 223 -16.22 0.67 -26.69
N TRP A 224 -15.44 1.59 -26.10
CA TRP A 224 -15.69 2.08 -24.74
C TRP A 224 -17.10 2.66 -24.61
N ARG A 225 -17.51 3.58 -25.49
CA ARG A 225 -18.82 4.24 -25.40
C ARG A 225 -19.99 3.29 -25.58
N TYR A 226 -19.84 2.26 -26.41
CA TYR A 226 -20.89 1.27 -26.67
C TYR A 226 -20.98 0.19 -25.58
N PHE A 227 -19.88 -0.09 -24.87
CA PHE A 227 -19.78 -1.21 -23.93
C PHE A 227 -20.94 -1.32 -22.91
N PRO A 228 -21.33 -0.26 -22.15
CA PRO A 228 -22.44 -0.37 -21.19
C PRO A 228 -23.77 -0.78 -21.83
N ASN A 229 -24.08 -0.25 -23.02
CA ASN A 229 -25.30 -0.57 -23.74
C ASN A 229 -25.30 -2.02 -24.21
N TYR A 230 -24.16 -2.52 -24.68
CA TYR A 230 -24.01 -3.90 -25.09
C TYR A 230 -24.25 -4.87 -23.93
N ILE A 231 -23.64 -4.60 -22.76
CA ILE A 231 -23.83 -5.43 -21.55
C ILE A 231 -25.29 -5.45 -21.12
N ALA A 232 -25.96 -4.30 -21.10
CA ALA A 232 -27.37 -4.19 -20.74
C ALA A 232 -28.30 -4.98 -21.68
N GLN A 233 -27.98 -5.03 -22.98
CA GLN A 233 -28.79 -5.70 -24.00
C GLN A 233 -28.54 -7.22 -24.09
N ASN A 234 -27.28 -7.65 -23.91
CA ASN A 234 -26.86 -9.01 -24.24
C ASN A 234 -26.75 -9.95 -23.03
N LYS A 235 -26.98 -9.46 -21.79
CA LYS A 235 -26.88 -10.24 -20.54
C LYS A 235 -25.60 -11.09 -20.50
N CYS A 236 -24.46 -10.44 -20.70
CA CYS A 236 -23.15 -11.11 -20.66
C CYS A 236 -22.88 -11.69 -19.27
N ASP A 237 -22.15 -12.81 -19.22
CA ASP A 237 -21.68 -13.43 -17.97
C ASP A 237 -20.46 -12.66 -17.42
N LEU A 238 -20.70 -11.42 -16.97
CA LEU A 238 -19.72 -10.57 -16.32
C LEU A 238 -20.20 -10.25 -14.91
N ASP A 239 -19.35 -10.48 -13.91
CA ASP A 239 -19.62 -10.10 -12.53
C ASP A 239 -18.84 -8.84 -12.18
N VAL A 240 -19.52 -7.87 -11.56
CA VAL A 240 -18.89 -6.64 -11.04
C VAL A 240 -17.85 -6.95 -9.96
N ASN A 241 -17.95 -8.10 -9.29
CA ASN A 241 -17.05 -8.55 -8.25
C ASN A 241 -15.88 -9.39 -8.77
N ASP A 242 -15.82 -9.69 -10.08
CA ASP A 242 -14.67 -10.39 -10.66
C ASP A 242 -13.38 -9.57 -10.43
N PRO A 243 -12.23 -10.23 -10.18
CA PRO A 243 -10.93 -9.57 -10.25
C PRO A 243 -10.80 -8.82 -11.59
N LEU A 244 -10.27 -7.61 -11.56
CA LEU A 244 -10.34 -6.69 -12.70
C LEU A 244 -9.67 -7.25 -13.97
N ASP A 245 -8.56 -7.96 -13.81
CA ASP A 245 -7.87 -8.67 -14.90
C ASP A 245 -8.71 -9.82 -15.45
N VAL A 246 -9.39 -10.59 -14.58
CA VAL A 246 -10.33 -11.64 -14.98
C VAL A 246 -11.54 -11.05 -15.71
N PHE A 247 -12.08 -9.94 -15.20
CA PHE A 247 -13.18 -9.21 -15.83
C PHE A 247 -12.83 -8.81 -17.27
N TRP A 248 -11.70 -8.12 -17.46
CA TRP A 248 -11.29 -7.69 -18.80
C TRP A 248 -10.87 -8.86 -19.71
N HIS A 249 -10.37 -9.97 -19.13
CA HIS A 249 -10.17 -11.20 -19.88
C HIS A 249 -11.50 -11.76 -20.41
N LYS A 250 -12.54 -11.88 -19.57
CA LYS A 250 -13.88 -12.30 -20.02
C LYS A 250 -14.44 -11.38 -21.10
N VAL A 251 -14.24 -10.07 -20.98
CA VAL A 251 -14.62 -9.09 -22.02
C VAL A 251 -13.90 -9.38 -23.35
N SER A 252 -12.62 -9.77 -23.32
CA SER A 252 -11.85 -10.13 -24.52
C SER A 252 -12.38 -11.39 -25.22
N GLU A 253 -13.08 -12.26 -24.49
CA GLU A 253 -13.64 -13.51 -25.00
C GLU A 253 -15.08 -13.38 -25.55
N ILE A 254 -15.71 -12.21 -25.39
CA ILE A 254 -17.05 -11.96 -25.93
C ILE A 254 -17.02 -12.11 -27.45
N LYS A 255 -17.93 -12.93 -27.99
CA LYS A 255 -18.13 -13.13 -29.44
C LYS A 255 -19.50 -12.62 -29.86
N THR A 256 -19.57 -11.95 -31.01
CA THR A 256 -20.83 -11.59 -31.67
C THR A 256 -21.34 -12.76 -32.50
N LYS A 257 -22.67 -12.94 -32.55
CA LYS A 257 -23.32 -14.01 -33.33
C LYS A 257 -23.18 -13.84 -34.85
N GLU A 258 -22.76 -12.66 -35.32
CA GLU A 258 -22.75 -12.27 -36.73
C GLU A 258 -21.36 -12.08 -37.35
N ASP A 259 -20.27 -12.09 -36.55
CA ASP A 259 -18.94 -11.82 -37.11
C ASP A 259 -18.23 -13.10 -37.59
N SER A 260 -17.94 -13.11 -38.89
CA SER A 260 -16.94 -13.97 -39.53
C SER A 260 -15.49 -13.54 -39.23
N ARG A 261 -15.30 -12.52 -38.36
CA ARG A 261 -13.99 -12.07 -37.88
C ARG A 261 -13.55 -12.90 -36.69
N SER A 262 -12.26 -13.25 -36.65
CA SER A 262 -11.63 -14.00 -35.56
C SER A 262 -11.51 -13.21 -34.24
N VAL A 263 -12.00 -11.97 -34.18
CA VAL A 263 -11.74 -10.99 -33.12
C VAL A 263 -13.08 -10.44 -32.60
N GLY A 264 -13.30 -10.48 -31.28
CA GLY A 264 -14.53 -10.02 -30.64
C GLY A 264 -14.75 -8.50 -30.69
N PRO A 265 -15.97 -8.01 -30.40
CA PRO A 265 -16.36 -6.60 -30.55
C PRO A 265 -15.66 -5.63 -29.59
N PHE A 266 -15.07 -6.12 -28.50
CA PHE A 266 -14.38 -5.30 -27.49
C PHE A 266 -12.90 -5.67 -27.36
N TYR A 267 -12.32 -6.24 -28.40
CA TYR A 267 -10.93 -6.70 -28.36
C TYR A 267 -9.96 -5.57 -28.05
N ASN A 268 -10.10 -4.41 -28.71
CA ASN A 268 -9.19 -3.29 -28.51
C ASN A 268 -9.33 -2.73 -27.09
N LEU A 269 -10.58 -2.61 -26.62
CA LEU A 269 -10.89 -2.16 -25.26
C LEU A 269 -10.28 -3.08 -24.20
N ALA A 270 -10.52 -4.38 -24.29
CA ALA A 270 -9.98 -5.34 -23.34
C ALA A 270 -8.45 -5.33 -23.33
N HIS A 271 -7.79 -5.28 -24.49
CA HIS A 271 -6.33 -5.23 -24.58
C HIS A 271 -5.77 -3.93 -24.03
N PHE A 272 -6.43 -2.80 -24.27
CA PHE A 272 -6.03 -1.51 -23.70
C PHE A 272 -6.12 -1.52 -22.17
N MET A 273 -7.23 -2.05 -21.63
CA MET A 273 -7.43 -2.15 -20.18
C MET A 273 -6.44 -3.10 -19.53
N LEU A 274 -6.25 -4.32 -20.07
CA LEU A 274 -5.22 -5.26 -19.59
C LEU A 274 -3.80 -4.66 -19.68
N GLY A 275 -3.52 -3.91 -20.76
CA GLY A 275 -2.28 -3.15 -20.90
C GLY A 275 -2.10 -2.09 -19.81
N MET A 276 -3.16 -1.38 -19.42
CA MET A 276 -3.14 -0.46 -18.29
C MET A 276 -2.92 -1.19 -16.96
N LEU A 277 -3.54 -2.36 -16.74
CA LEU A 277 -3.35 -3.15 -15.51
C LEU A 277 -1.92 -3.70 -15.36
N SER A 278 -1.21 -3.87 -16.47
CA SER A 278 0.19 -4.29 -16.48
C SER A 278 1.19 -3.22 -16.01
N LEU A 279 0.72 -2.00 -15.69
CA LEU A 279 1.59 -0.96 -15.15
C LEU A 279 2.22 -1.41 -13.81
N PRO A 280 3.53 -1.16 -13.63
CA PRO A 280 4.24 -1.61 -12.44
C PRO A 280 3.75 -0.82 -11.22
N HIS A 281 2.93 -1.47 -10.39
CA HIS A 281 2.36 -0.89 -9.17
C HIS A 281 3.02 -1.45 -7.90
N SER A 282 3.71 -2.59 -8.00
CA SER A 282 4.42 -3.22 -6.90
C SER A 282 5.65 -3.97 -7.40
N ASN A 283 6.67 -4.07 -6.54
CA ASN A 283 7.82 -4.94 -6.77
C ASN A 283 7.66 -6.31 -6.12
N ALA A 284 6.52 -6.58 -5.46
CA ALA A 284 6.32 -7.78 -4.66
C ALA A 284 6.55 -9.07 -5.46
N ASP A 285 6.00 -9.18 -6.68
CA ASP A 285 6.19 -10.37 -7.51
C ASP A 285 7.66 -10.60 -7.86
N CYS A 286 8.38 -9.53 -8.18
CA CYS A 286 9.82 -9.59 -8.42
C CYS A 286 10.57 -10.04 -7.15
N GLU A 287 10.22 -9.50 -5.98
CA GLU A 287 10.82 -9.88 -4.70
C GLU A 287 10.51 -11.34 -4.32
N ARG A 288 9.31 -11.85 -4.58
CA ARG A 288 8.95 -13.26 -4.36
C ARG A 288 9.80 -14.19 -5.23
N ILE A 289 9.95 -13.86 -6.53
CA ILE A 289 10.84 -14.60 -7.44
C ILE A 289 12.29 -14.57 -6.95
N PHE A 290 12.79 -13.41 -6.53
CA PHE A 290 14.15 -13.30 -5.99
C PHE A 290 14.34 -14.10 -4.69
N SER A 291 13.32 -14.18 -3.83
CA SER A 291 13.34 -15.05 -2.65
C SER A 291 13.48 -16.52 -3.06
N HIS A 292 12.64 -16.98 -3.98
CA HIS A 292 12.72 -18.36 -4.48
C HIS A 292 14.08 -18.68 -5.11
N ILE A 293 14.65 -17.73 -5.88
CA ILE A 293 15.99 -17.88 -6.44
C ILE A 293 17.05 -17.97 -5.35
N THR A 294 16.88 -17.23 -4.24
CA THR A 294 17.79 -17.27 -3.09
C THR A 294 17.72 -18.63 -2.40
N ASP A 295 16.53 -19.18 -2.22
CA ASP A 295 16.34 -20.52 -1.63
C ASP A 295 16.87 -21.64 -2.53
N LEU A 296 16.76 -21.49 -3.86
CA LEU A 296 17.33 -22.41 -4.84
C LEU A 296 18.87 -22.43 -4.82
N LYS A 297 19.50 -21.31 -4.45
CA LYS A 297 20.95 -21.18 -4.40
C LYS A 297 21.47 -21.64 -3.03
N THR A 298 22.14 -22.78 -3.00
CA THR A 298 22.87 -23.22 -1.81
C THR A 298 24.37 -22.93 -1.94
N LYS A 299 25.12 -23.01 -0.82
CA LYS A 299 26.60 -22.90 -0.86
C LYS A 299 27.24 -23.88 -1.84
N LYS A 300 26.66 -25.06 -2.05
CA LYS A 300 27.12 -26.09 -3.00
C LYS A 300 26.55 -25.92 -4.42
N ARG A 301 25.45 -25.17 -4.58
CA ARG A 301 24.72 -24.93 -5.83
C ARG A 301 24.52 -23.43 -6.06
N ASN A 302 25.61 -22.68 -6.12
CA ASN A 302 25.60 -21.22 -6.21
C ASN A 302 25.73 -20.68 -7.65
N GLN A 303 26.09 -21.53 -8.62
CA GLN A 303 26.20 -21.19 -10.04
C GLN A 303 25.19 -21.98 -10.86
N LEU A 304 23.95 -21.48 -10.89
CA LEU A 304 22.90 -22.04 -11.73
C LEU A 304 22.77 -21.24 -13.02
N SER A 305 22.69 -21.95 -14.15
CA SER A 305 22.33 -21.32 -15.42
C SER A 305 20.91 -20.75 -15.34
N THR A 306 20.63 -19.72 -16.12
CA THR A 306 19.28 -19.13 -16.23
C THR A 306 18.23 -20.17 -16.62
N LYS A 307 18.56 -21.10 -17.52
CA LYS A 307 17.68 -22.23 -17.89
C LYS A 307 17.36 -23.13 -16.69
N SER A 308 18.36 -23.45 -15.87
CA SER A 308 18.16 -24.26 -14.66
C SER A 308 17.30 -23.53 -13.64
N ILE A 309 17.52 -22.22 -13.44
CA ILE A 309 16.70 -21.41 -12.52
C ILE A 309 15.24 -21.38 -13.01
N ALA A 310 15.02 -21.07 -14.28
CA ALA A 310 13.67 -21.03 -14.88
C ALA A 310 12.96 -22.39 -14.73
N GLY A 311 13.64 -23.49 -15.08
CA GLY A 311 13.06 -24.84 -14.93
C GLY A 311 12.70 -25.20 -13.49
N ASN A 312 13.49 -24.77 -12.50
CA ASN A 312 13.16 -25.03 -11.09
C ASN A 312 12.01 -24.14 -10.59
N LEU A 313 11.89 -22.90 -11.09
CA LEU A 313 10.77 -22.01 -10.77
C LEU A 313 9.45 -22.56 -11.34
N TYR A 314 9.44 -23.03 -12.59
CA TYR A 314 8.24 -23.62 -13.20
C TYR A 314 7.81 -24.94 -12.54
N ALA A 315 8.77 -25.73 -12.04
CA ALA A 315 8.46 -26.97 -11.32
C ALA A 315 7.91 -26.71 -9.91
N ALA A 316 8.17 -25.55 -9.31
CA ALA A 316 7.71 -25.20 -7.97
C ALA A 316 6.28 -24.60 -7.95
N THR A 317 5.75 -24.21 -9.11
CA THR A 317 4.40 -23.64 -9.26
C THR A 317 3.30 -24.68 -9.54
N HIS A 318 3.62 -25.97 -9.47
CA HIS A 318 2.71 -27.12 -9.62
C HIS A 318 2.81 -28.06 -8.41
#